data_AF-A0A166M6S1-F1
#
_entry.id   AF-A0A166M6S1-F1
#
_cell.length_a   1.000
_cell.length_b   1.000
_cell.length_c   1.000
_cell.angle_alpha   90.00
_cell.angle_beta   90.00
_cell.angle_gamma   90.00
#
_symmetry.space_group_name_H-M   'P 1'
#
loop_
_entity.id
_entity.type
_entity.pdbx_description
1 polymer ?
#
loop_
_entity_poly.entity_id
_entity_poly.type
_entity_poly.pdbx_seq_one_letter_code
_entity_poly.pdbx_strand_id
1 'polypeptide(L)'
;STLEALEAGSNNFLCSCEFLSFTWEQQSLARILTDWPDNYLCDSPFSVRGQRVKDTQLPASECHQVALVSAVCSVLFLLILLTGVLC
;
A
#
# COMPACT_ATOMS: atom_id res chain seq x y z
N SER A 1 2.79 -13.14 29.57
CA SER A 1 3.27 -11.76 29.47
C SER A 1 2.64 -11.13 28.25
N THR A 2 1.84 -10.08 28.41
CA THR A 2 1.29 -9.28 27.30
C THR A 2 2.28 -8.17 26.96
N LEU A 3 2.45 -7.87 25.68
CA LEU A 3 3.26 -6.73 25.25
C LEU A 3 2.44 -5.45 25.44
N GLU A 4 2.96 -4.48 26.20
CA GLU A 4 2.24 -3.25 26.54
C GLU A 4 2.71 -2.02 25.75
N ALA A 5 4.00 -1.96 25.41
CA ALA A 5 4.59 -0.88 24.63
C ALA A 5 5.67 -1.42 23.67
N LEU A 6 5.75 -0.81 22.49
CA LEU A 6 6.69 -1.11 21.42
C LEU A 6 7.25 0.19 20.84
N GLU A 7 8.51 0.45 21.14
CA GLU A 7 9.28 1.55 20.57
C GLU A 7 9.77 1.15 19.18
N ALA A 8 9.20 1.76 18.14
CA ALA A 8 9.61 1.50 16.76
C ALA A 8 9.70 2.79 15.92
N GLY A 9 9.58 3.97 16.53
CA GLY A 9 9.81 5.24 15.85
C GLY A 9 11.22 5.33 15.28
N SER A 10 11.39 6.16 14.25
CA SER A 10 12.68 6.43 13.59
C SER A 10 13.38 5.21 12.96
N ASN A 11 12.64 4.13 12.67
CA ASN A 11 13.14 3.02 11.85
C ASN A 11 13.09 3.34 10.34
N ASN A 12 13.86 2.57 9.57
CA ASN A 12 13.86 2.64 8.11
C ASN A 12 12.67 1.86 7.53
N PHE A 13 11.47 2.43 7.60
CA PHE A 13 10.26 1.76 7.12
C PHE A 13 10.26 1.64 5.58
N LEU A 14 10.09 0.40 5.10
CA LEU A 14 9.72 0.12 3.72
C LEU A 14 8.20 0.16 3.61
N CYS A 15 7.67 1.25 3.07
CA CYS A 15 6.26 1.46 2.83
C CYS A 15 5.81 0.74 1.56
N SER A 16 5.85 -0.59 1.58
CA SER A 16 5.24 -1.44 0.56
C SER A 16 3.72 -1.47 0.70
N CYS A 17 3.02 -1.89 -0.36
CA CYS A 17 1.56 -2.04 -0.32
C CYS A 17 1.08 -2.97 0.79
N GLU A 18 1.78 -4.09 1.01
CA GLU A 18 1.47 -5.06 2.05
C GLU A 18 1.68 -4.49 3.46
N PHE A 19 2.74 -3.70 3.65
CA PHE A 19 3.01 -3.09 4.93
C PHE A 19 1.97 -2.02 5.26
N LEU A 20 1.65 -1.13 4.31
CA LEU A 20 0.63 -0.10 4.49
C LEU A 20 -0.74 -0.72 4.78
N SER A 21 -1.14 -1.76 4.02
CA SER A 21 -2.40 -2.46 4.27
C SER A 21 -2.46 -3.08 5.66
N PHE A 22 -1.38 -3.72 6.10
CA PHE A 22 -1.28 -4.27 7.46
C PHE A 22 -1.46 -3.19 8.53
N THR A 23 -0.84 -2.02 8.37
CA THR A 23 -0.95 -0.93 9.36
C THR A 23 -2.36 -0.33 9.43
N TRP A 24 -3.11 -0.32 8.34
CA TRP A 24 -4.50 0.15 8.33
C TRP A 24 -5.47 -0.86 8.95
N GLU A 25 -5.29 -2.14 8.66
CA GLU A 25 -6.13 -3.21 9.20
C GLU A 25 -5.91 -3.37 10.70
N GLN A 26 -4.66 -3.29 11.15
CA GLN A 26 -4.29 -3.55 12.53
C GLN A 26 -4.26 -2.27 13.39
N GLN A 27 -5.39 -1.55 13.44
CA GLN A 27 -5.53 -0.32 14.25
C GLN A 27 -5.24 -0.54 15.75
N SER A 28 -5.34 -1.77 16.24
CA SER A 28 -4.99 -2.14 17.61
C SER A 28 -3.49 -1.94 17.92
N LEU A 29 -2.61 -1.98 16.91
CA LEU A 29 -1.18 -1.71 17.08
C LEU A 29 -0.92 -0.28 17.53
N ALA A 30 -1.76 0.68 17.13
CA ALA A 30 -1.60 2.08 17.52
C ALA A 30 -1.68 2.28 19.05
N ARG A 31 -2.22 1.31 19.81
CA ARG A 31 -2.28 1.38 21.28
C ARG A 31 -0.98 0.99 21.97
N ILE A 32 -0.15 0.19 21.31
CA ILE A 32 1.10 -0.32 21.88
C ILE A 32 2.31 0.37 21.27
N LEU A 33 2.18 1.01 20.10
CA LEU A 33 3.29 1.72 19.47
C LEU A 33 3.54 3.08 20.15
N THR A 34 4.72 3.25 20.73
CA THR A 34 5.14 4.54 21.30
C THR A 34 5.27 5.58 20.18
N ASP A 35 4.89 6.83 20.41
CA ASP A 35 5.02 7.95 19.46
C ASP A 35 4.35 7.77 18.08
N TRP A 36 3.45 6.79 17.95
CA TRP A 36 2.65 6.62 16.75
C TRP A 36 1.65 7.79 16.60
N PRO A 37 1.53 8.42 15.42
CA PRO A 37 2.19 8.09 14.14
C PRO A 37 3.38 8.98 13.77
N ASP A 38 3.73 9.98 14.58
CA ASP A 38 4.56 11.10 14.12
C ASP A 38 6.02 10.72 13.82
N ASN A 39 6.60 9.78 14.57
CA ASN A 39 7.96 9.28 14.34
C ASN A 39 8.02 8.06 13.40
N TYR A 40 6.93 7.72 12.71
CA TYR A 40 6.84 6.57 11.81
C TYR A 40 6.82 7.07 10.38
N LEU A 41 8.01 7.30 9.82
CA LEU A 41 8.20 7.86 8.49
C LEU A 41 8.71 6.80 7.51
N CYS A 42 8.18 6.79 6.30
CA CYS A 42 8.68 5.94 5.23
C CYS A 42 10.12 6.34 4.86
N ASP A 43 11.04 5.39 4.83
CA ASP A 43 12.38 5.59 4.27
C ASP A 43 12.43 5.18 2.78
N SER A 44 11.63 4.19 2.41
CA SER A 44 11.50 3.69 1.04
C SER A 44 10.05 3.31 0.69
N PRO A 45 9.67 3.29 -0.60
CA PRO A 45 10.42 3.77 -1.76
C PRO A 45 10.61 5.29 -1.77
N PHE A 46 11.49 5.78 -2.66
CA PHE A 46 11.85 7.22 -2.71
C PHE A 46 10.65 8.14 -2.95
N SER A 47 9.63 7.68 -3.69
CA SER A 47 8.40 8.44 -3.99
C SER A 47 7.61 8.87 -2.75
N VAL A 48 7.72 8.12 -1.65
CA VAL A 48 6.99 8.37 -0.40
C VAL A 48 7.91 8.65 0.79
N ARG A 49 9.21 8.83 0.54
CA ARG A 49 10.19 9.07 1.60
C ARG A 49 9.81 10.29 2.44
N GLY A 50 9.84 10.14 3.77
CA GLY A 50 9.50 11.18 4.74
C GLY A 50 7.99 11.35 4.99
N GLN A 51 7.12 10.65 4.25
CA GLN A 51 5.69 10.61 4.56
C GLN A 51 5.42 9.71 5.78
N ARG A 52 4.41 10.05 6.58
CA ARG A 52 4.00 9.21 7.72
C ARG A 52 3.38 7.91 7.22
N VAL A 53 3.82 6.77 7.76
CA VAL A 53 3.31 5.42 7.44
C VAL A 53 1.78 5.38 7.47
N LYS A 54 1.16 6.01 8.48
CA LYS A 54 -0.31 6.08 8.64
C LYS A 54 -1.02 6.77 7.46
N ASP A 55 -0.39 7.78 6.87
CA ASP A 55 -1.01 8.69 5.90
C ASP A 55 -0.61 8.34 4.45
N THR A 56 0.42 7.52 4.26
CA THR A 56 0.94 7.13 2.95
C THR A 56 -0.03 6.21 2.22
N GLN A 57 -0.39 6.55 0.99
CA GLN A 57 -1.14 5.68 0.07
C GLN A 57 -0.35 5.52 -1.23
N LEU A 58 -0.14 4.27 -1.64
CA LEU A 58 0.44 3.97 -2.95
C LEU A 58 -0.66 3.81 -4.01
N PRO A 59 -0.40 4.21 -5.26
CA PRO A 59 -1.38 4.06 -6.33
C PRO A 59 -1.60 2.58 -6.66
N ALA A 60 -2.80 2.23 -7.13
CA ALA A 60 -3.13 0.86 -7.53
C ALA A 60 -2.20 0.33 -8.63
N SER A 61 -1.62 1.22 -9.46
CA SER A 61 -0.61 0.87 -10.46
C SER A 61 0.65 0.26 -9.87
N GLU A 62 1.00 0.62 -8.62
CA GLU A 62 2.14 0.03 -7.91
C GLU A 62 1.73 -1.25 -7.16
N CYS A 63 0.55 -1.27 -6.53
CA CYS A 63 0.12 -2.42 -5.73
C CYS A 63 -0.45 -3.60 -6.54
N HIS A 64 -1.05 -3.32 -7.69
CA HIS A 64 -1.85 -4.29 -8.46
C HIS A 64 -1.55 -4.21 -9.96
N GLN A 65 -0.30 -3.96 -10.33
CA GLN A 65 0.11 -3.80 -11.72
C GLN A 65 -0.36 -4.93 -12.64
N VAL A 66 -0.18 -6.19 -12.22
CA VAL A 66 -0.57 -7.36 -13.02
C VAL A 66 -2.08 -7.41 -13.25
N ALA A 67 -2.87 -7.16 -12.21
CA ALA A 67 -4.32 -7.15 -12.30
C ALA A 67 -4.81 -6.02 -13.22
N LEU A 68 -4.21 -4.83 -13.11
CA LEU A 68 -4.54 -3.69 -13.97
C LEU A 68 -4.22 -3.98 -15.44
N VAL A 69 -3.03 -4.48 -15.75
CA VAL A 69 -2.64 -4.84 -17.12
C VAL A 69 -3.57 -5.93 -17.66
N SER A 70 -3.84 -6.98 -16.88
CA SER A 70 -4.75 -8.05 -17.26
C SER A 70 -6.16 -7.53 -17.58
N ALA A 71 -6.71 -6.67 -16.73
CA ALA A 71 -8.02 -6.05 -16.95
C ALA A 71 -8.05 -5.22 -18.23
N VAL A 72 -7.05 -4.37 -18.45
CA VAL A 72 -6.94 -3.54 -19.66
C VAL A 72 -6.84 -4.40 -20.92
N CYS A 73 -5.97 -5.42 -20.92
CA CYS A 73 -5.83 -6.36 -22.03
C CYS A 73 -7.14 -7.12 -22.31
N SER A 74 -7.84 -7.54 -21.26
CA SER A 74 -9.10 -8.26 -21.37
C SER A 74 -10.20 -7.39 -21.99
N VAL A 75 -10.31 -6.13 -21.54
CA VAL A 75 -11.26 -5.15 -22.10
C VAL A 75 -10.96 -4.88 -23.57
N LEU A 76 -9.69 -4.65 -23.92
CA LEU A 76 -9.29 -4.42 -25.30
C LEU A 76 -9.62 -5.62 -26.21
N PHE A 77 -9.34 -6.83 -25.74
CA PHE A 77 -9.65 -8.05 -26.47
C PHE A 77 -11.17 -8.19 -26.72
N LEU A 78 -11.99 -7.96 -25.70
CA LEU A 78 -13.45 -7.99 -25.82
C LEU A 78 -13.96 -6.94 -26.81
N LEU A 79 -13.40 -5.72 -26.81
CA LEU A 79 -13.76 -4.68 -27.77
C LEU A 79 -13.43 -5.10 -29.21
N ILE A 80 -12.27 -5.70 -29.43
CA ILE A 80 -11.88 -6.22 -30.75
C ILE A 80 -12.86 -7.30 -31.22
N LEU A 81 -13.20 -8.27 -30.35
CA LEU A 81 -14.18 -9.31 -30.68
C LEU A 81 -15.55 -8.71 -31.03
N LEU A 82 -16.03 -7.74 -30.25
CA LEU A 82 -17.30 -7.07 -30.51
C LEU A 82 -17.30 -6.35 -31.87
N THR A 83 -16.21 -5.64 -32.21
CA THR A 83 -16.10 -4.98 -33.51
C THR A 83 -16.05 -5.99 -34.67
N GLY A 84 -15.34 -7.11 -34.52
CA GLY A 84 -15.27 -8.15 -35.55
C GLY A 84 -16.57 -8.93 -35.75
N VAL A 85 -17.43 -8.99 -34.73
CA VAL A 85 -18.77 -9.60 -34.83
C VAL A 85 -19.79 -8.63 -35.44
N LEU A 86 -19.65 -7.33 -35.19
CA LEU A 86 -20.60 -6.31 -35.63
C LEU A 86 -20.34 -5.78 -37.05
N CYS A 87 -19.11 -5.89 -37.55
CA CYS A 87 -18.72 -5.60 -38.93
C CYS A 87 -18.97 -6.79 -39.85
#